data_AF-A0A2W5Z640-F1
#
_entry.id   AF-A0A2W5Z640-F1
#
_cell.length_a   1.000
_cell.length_b   1.000
_cell.length_c   1.000
_cell.angle_alpha   90.00
_cell.angle_beta   90.00
_cell.angle_gamma   90.00
#
_symmetry.space_group_name_H-M   'P 1'
#
loop_
_entity.id
_entity.type
_entity.pdbx_description
1 polymer ?
#
loop_
_entity_poly.entity_id
_entity_poly.type
_entity_poly.pdbx_seq_one_letter_code
_entity_poly.pdbx_strand_id
1 'polypeptide(L)'
;VSALARLEALRGREFVSDFRAARLGLEAVGDVSTVAPRLVGPSSVWRSHTPFAPPRHAKGGITTWEPHVEAQVCEELNRRGFPEPSSVRVLRGDWLSFRRHRISERLAASRSAVGVEIVFSEPVAGPLALGGLSHFGLGLFVPEP
;
A
#
# COMPACT_ATOMS: atom_id res chain seq x y z
N VAL A 1 11.66 29.77 -6.98
CA VAL A 1 12.62 29.53 -5.88
C VAL A 1 12.57 28.05 -5.57
N SER A 2 13.55 27.29 -6.05
CA SER A 2 13.64 25.83 -5.84
C SER A 2 14.18 25.58 -4.45
N ALA A 3 13.31 25.16 -3.52
CA ALA A 3 13.76 24.55 -2.29
C ALA A 3 14.25 23.14 -2.66
N LEU A 4 15.55 22.98 -2.90
CA LEU A 4 16.18 21.67 -2.94
C LEU A 4 15.89 21.00 -1.59
N ALA A 5 15.15 19.89 -1.63
CA ALA A 5 14.87 19.09 -0.45
C ALA A 5 16.20 18.57 0.10
N ARG A 6 16.68 19.20 1.17
CA ARG A 6 17.90 18.78 1.88
C ARG A 6 17.51 17.74 2.92
N LEU A 7 18.08 16.54 2.83
CA LEU A 7 18.02 15.57 3.91
C LEU A 7 19.05 15.97 4.98
N GLU A 8 18.61 16.60 6.06
CA GLU A 8 19.51 17.08 7.12
C GLU A 8 19.94 15.97 8.09
N ALA A 9 19.06 15.02 8.38
CA ALA A 9 19.34 13.91 9.28
C ALA A 9 18.49 12.68 8.94
N LEU A 10 19.08 11.49 9.10
CA LEU A 10 18.36 10.22 9.10
C LEU A 10 18.45 9.63 10.51
N ARG A 11 17.29 9.41 11.14
CA ARG A 11 17.23 8.85 12.51
C ARG A 11 16.70 7.41 12.45
N GLY A 12 17.50 6.47 12.94
CA GLY A 12 17.08 5.10 13.23
C GLY A 12 16.69 4.95 14.71
N ARG A 13 15.97 3.88 15.05
CA ARG A 13 15.69 3.56 16.47
C ARG A 13 16.82 2.68 17.04
N GLU A 14 17.23 2.97 18.27
CA GLU A 14 18.36 2.32 18.96
C GLU A 14 18.24 0.79 19.11
N PHE A 15 17.02 0.25 19.09
CA PHE A 15 16.76 -1.19 19.27
C PHE A 15 16.97 -2.05 18.01
N VAL A 16 17.40 -1.46 16.89
CA VAL A 16 17.73 -2.23 15.70
C VAL A 16 19.20 -2.62 15.77
N SER A 17 19.49 -3.69 16.50
CA SER A 17 20.85 -4.21 16.72
C SER A 17 21.50 -4.77 15.45
N ASP A 18 20.73 -4.98 14.38
CA ASP A 18 21.16 -5.51 13.08
C ASP A 18 21.09 -4.46 11.96
N PHE A 19 20.99 -3.16 12.28
CA PHE A 19 20.97 -2.11 11.26
C PHE A 19 22.35 -2.04 10.59
N ARG A 20 22.52 -2.82 9.53
CA ARG A 20 23.68 -2.73 8.65
C ARG A 20 23.73 -1.30 8.12
N ALA A 21 24.91 -0.71 8.07
CA ALA A 21 25.11 0.57 7.40
C ALA A 21 24.47 0.51 6.01
N ALA A 22 23.38 1.26 5.82
CA ALA A 22 22.61 1.29 4.59
C ALA A 22 22.96 2.56 3.84
N ARG A 23 23.19 2.43 2.52
CA ARG A 23 23.25 3.59 1.63
C ARG A 23 21.82 3.97 1.28
N LEU A 24 21.39 5.15 1.70
CA LEU A 24 20.12 5.72 1.29
C LEU A 24 20.29 6.38 -0.07
N GLY A 25 19.56 5.89 -1.07
CA GLY A 25 19.40 6.58 -2.35
C GLY A 25 18.15 7.45 -2.32
N LEU A 26 18.28 8.74 -2.61
CA LEU A 26 17.16 9.62 -2.88
C LEU A 26 17.06 9.79 -4.40
N GLU A 27 16.06 9.18 -5.02
CA GLU A 27 15.88 9.27 -6.48
C GLU A 27 15.22 10.58 -6.89
N ALA A 28 14.20 11.04 -6.16
CA ALA A 28 13.49 12.28 -6.47
C ALA A 28 12.71 12.83 -5.26
N VAL A 29 12.47 14.14 -5.25
CA VAL A 29 11.51 14.82 -4.36
C VAL A 29 10.76 15.86 -5.17
N GLY A 30 9.42 15.86 -5.06
CA GLY A 30 8.57 16.77 -5.80
C GLY A 30 7.13 16.27 -5.86
N ASP A 31 6.36 16.86 -6.77
CA ASP A 31 4.99 16.45 -7.02
C ASP A 31 4.91 14.99 -7.49
N VAL A 32 3.93 14.24 -6.99
CA VAL A 32 3.78 12.80 -7.28
C VAL A 32 3.61 12.53 -8.79
N SER A 33 2.96 13.43 -9.53
CA SER A 33 2.83 13.31 -10.99
C SER A 33 4.16 13.44 -11.72
N THR A 34 5.14 14.09 -11.11
CA THR A 34 6.49 14.24 -11.68
C THR A 34 7.41 13.12 -11.22
N VAL A 35 7.40 12.78 -9.93
CA VAL A 35 8.39 11.84 -9.36
C VAL A 35 7.95 10.38 -9.42
N ALA A 36 6.64 10.12 -9.51
CA ALA A 36 6.07 8.79 -9.60
C ALA A 36 4.83 8.77 -10.51
N PRO A 37 4.95 9.19 -11.79
CA PRO A 37 3.81 9.28 -12.71
C PRO A 37 3.05 7.95 -12.86
N ARG A 38 3.75 6.82 -12.71
CA ARG A 38 3.16 5.47 -12.75
C ARG A 38 2.17 5.16 -11.62
N LEU A 39 2.13 5.96 -10.55
CA LEU A 39 1.24 5.76 -9.40
C LEU A 39 -0.01 6.64 -9.46
N VAL A 40 -0.12 7.51 -10.47
CA VAL A 40 -1.18 8.49 -10.60
C VAL A 40 -1.74 8.51 -12.02
N GLY A 41 -2.87 9.18 -12.18
CA GLY A 41 -3.62 9.23 -13.43
C GLY A 41 -5.06 8.78 -13.21
N PRO A 42 -5.99 9.20 -14.08
CA PRO A 42 -7.33 8.68 -14.06
C PRO A 42 -7.31 7.22 -14.54
N SER A 43 -7.88 6.32 -13.76
CA SER A 43 -8.17 4.96 -14.23
C SER A 43 -9.39 4.39 -13.52
N SER A 44 -10.17 3.60 -14.25
CA SER A 44 -11.25 2.79 -13.69
C SER A 44 -10.73 1.47 -13.12
N VAL A 45 -9.48 1.08 -13.37
CA VAL A 45 -8.91 -0.19 -12.88
C VAL A 45 -7.59 0.07 -12.17
N TRP A 46 -7.50 -0.38 -10.92
CA TRP A 46 -6.32 -0.22 -10.09
C TRP A 46 -5.85 -1.57 -9.55
N ARG A 47 -4.59 -1.93 -9.79
CA ARG A 47 -3.98 -3.16 -9.26
C ARG A 47 -2.93 -2.88 -8.21
N SER A 48 -2.86 -3.75 -7.22
CA SER A 48 -1.79 -3.74 -6.21
C SER A 48 -0.41 -3.83 -6.87
N HIS A 49 0.41 -2.82 -6.63
CA HIS A 49 1.86 -2.86 -6.85
C HIS A 49 2.59 -3.49 -5.66
N THR A 50 2.06 -3.26 -4.45
CA THR A 50 2.50 -3.89 -3.20
C THR A 50 1.28 -4.44 -2.48
N PRO A 51 1.40 -5.50 -1.66
CA PRO A 51 0.25 -6.21 -1.18
C PRO A 51 -0.59 -5.36 -0.22
N PHE A 52 -1.91 -5.46 -0.37
CA PHE A 52 -2.88 -4.92 0.57
C PHE A 52 -2.91 -5.79 1.83
N ALA A 53 -2.64 -5.17 2.97
CA ALA A 53 -2.81 -5.80 4.28
C ALA A 53 -4.10 -5.26 4.92
N PRO A 54 -5.15 -6.08 5.11
CA PRO A 54 -6.37 -5.64 5.78
C PRO A 54 -6.07 -4.98 7.15
N PRO A 55 -6.57 -3.76 7.42
CA PRO A 55 -6.32 -3.08 8.70
C PRO A 55 -6.86 -3.84 9.91
N ARG A 56 -7.91 -4.64 9.71
CA ARG A 56 -8.57 -5.45 10.74
C ARG A 56 -8.36 -6.94 10.47
N HIS A 57 -8.25 -7.71 11.56
CA HIS A 57 -8.24 -9.16 11.49
C HIS A 57 -9.59 -9.69 10.97
N ALA A 58 -9.53 -10.69 10.10
CA ALA A 58 -10.74 -11.39 9.66
C ALA A 58 -11.38 -12.11 10.84
N LYS A 59 -12.72 -12.11 10.87
CA LYS A 59 -13.51 -12.98 11.73
C LYS A 59 -13.99 -14.16 10.88
N GLY A 60 -13.79 -15.38 11.34
CA GLY A 60 -14.16 -16.60 10.62
C GLY A 60 -12.99 -17.33 9.96
N GLY A 61 -13.32 -18.33 9.14
CA GLY A 61 -12.35 -19.19 8.45
C GLY A 61 -11.97 -18.69 7.05
N ILE A 62 -11.31 -19.54 6.27
CA ILE A 62 -10.81 -19.18 4.92
C ILE A 62 -11.92 -18.75 3.95
N THR A 63 -13.13 -19.29 4.11
CA THR A 63 -14.31 -18.96 3.28
C THR A 63 -14.80 -17.52 3.45
N THR A 64 -14.41 -16.83 4.53
CA THR A 64 -14.77 -15.43 4.77
C THR A 64 -13.67 -14.45 4.37
N TRP A 65 -12.56 -14.93 3.82
CA TRP A 65 -11.38 -14.11 3.57
C TRP A 65 -11.57 -13.09 2.44
N GLU A 66 -11.98 -13.51 1.24
CA GLU A 66 -12.18 -12.57 0.12
C GLU A 66 -13.27 -11.52 0.43
N PRO A 67 -14.45 -11.89 0.97
CA PRO A 67 -15.44 -10.89 1.41
C PRO A 67 -14.91 -9.93 2.49
N HIS A 68 -14.05 -10.41 3.39
CA HIS A 68 -13.40 -9.55 4.39
C HIS A 68 -12.43 -8.56 3.75
N VAL A 69 -11.63 -9.00 2.77
CA VAL A 69 -10.70 -8.14 2.01
C VAL A 69 -11.48 -7.06 1.27
N GLU A 70 -12.53 -7.43 0.53
CA GLU A 70 -13.41 -6.51 -0.18
C GLU A 70 -14.00 -5.46 0.78
N ALA A 71 -14.59 -5.89 1.90
CA ALA A 71 -15.13 -4.97 2.90
C ALA A 71 -14.07 -4.03 3.49
N GLN A 72 -12.82 -4.47 3.65
CA GLN A 72 -11.74 -3.59 4.10
C GLN A 72 -11.30 -2.60 3.02
N VAL A 73 -11.32 -2.97 1.74
CA VAL A 73 -11.01 -2.08 0.63
C VAL A 73 -12.07 -0.99 0.52
N CYS A 74 -13.36 -1.35 0.53
CA CYS A 74 -14.47 -0.39 0.45
C CYS A 74 -14.43 0.61 1.63
N GLU A 75 -14.18 0.12 2.85
CA GLU A 75 -14.05 0.98 4.02
C GLU A 75 -12.86 1.95 3.90
N GLU A 76 -11.72 1.47 3.40
CA GLU A 76 -10.52 2.31 3.22
C GLU A 76 -10.71 3.38 2.13
N LEU A 77 -11.41 3.04 1.04
CA LEU A 77 -11.79 3.98 -0.03
C LEU A 77 -12.74 5.05 0.50
N ASN A 78 -13.81 4.65 1.16
CA ASN A 78 -14.80 5.56 1.75
C ASN A 78 -14.15 6.53 2.74
N ARG A 79 -13.29 6.03 3.65
CA ARG A 79 -12.56 6.87 4.62
C ARG A 79 -11.67 7.93 3.99
N ARG A 80 -11.24 7.72 2.74
CA ARG A 80 -10.37 8.65 1.99
C ARG A 80 -11.15 9.52 1.01
N GLY A 81 -12.48 9.38 0.95
CA GLY A 81 -13.34 10.14 0.05
C GLY A 81 -13.28 9.66 -1.39
N PHE A 82 -12.82 8.42 -1.64
CA PHE A 82 -12.90 7.82 -2.97
C PHE A 82 -14.29 7.23 -3.23
N PRO A 83 -14.72 7.13 -4.51
CA PRO A 83 -15.95 6.46 -4.88
C PRO A 83 -15.99 5.00 -4.42
N GLU A 84 -17.20 4.47 -4.28
CA GLU A 84 -17.37 3.03 -4.09
C GLU A 84 -16.93 2.27 -5.37
N PRO A 85 -16.17 1.18 -5.23
CA PRO A 85 -15.75 0.39 -6.38
C PRO A 85 -16.93 -0.43 -6.93
N SER A 86 -16.95 -0.65 -8.24
CA SER A 86 -17.90 -1.57 -8.89
C SER A 86 -17.53 -3.03 -8.67
N SER A 87 -16.24 -3.34 -8.44
CA SER A 87 -15.81 -4.65 -7.98
C SER A 87 -14.44 -4.60 -7.29
N VAL A 88 -14.22 -5.55 -6.39
CA VAL A 88 -12.92 -5.80 -5.75
C VAL A 88 -12.58 -7.28 -5.90
N ARG A 89 -11.39 -7.58 -6.40
CA ARG A 89 -10.95 -8.96 -6.64
C ARG A 89 -9.60 -9.24 -5.99
N VAL A 90 -9.51 -10.35 -5.26
CA VAL A 90 -8.24 -10.83 -4.71
C VAL A 90 -7.40 -11.45 -5.82
N LEU A 91 -6.13 -11.03 -5.90
CA LEU A 91 -5.16 -11.52 -6.87
C LEU A 91 -4.28 -12.59 -6.25
N ARG A 92 -4.05 -13.68 -6.98
CA ARG A 92 -3.04 -14.69 -6.63
C ARG A 92 -1.64 -14.15 -6.90
N GLY A 93 -0.66 -14.59 -6.11
CA GLY A 93 0.72 -14.16 -6.25
C GLY A 93 1.51 -14.37 -4.96
N ASP A 94 2.83 -14.15 -5.05
CA ASP A 94 3.73 -14.22 -3.89
C ASP A 94 3.74 -12.93 -3.08
N TRP A 95 2.57 -12.57 -2.55
CA TRP A 95 2.35 -11.37 -1.74
C TRP A 95 2.96 -11.49 -0.34
N LEU A 96 3.21 -12.72 0.11
CA LEU A 96 3.72 -13.00 1.45
C LEU A 96 5.24 -12.85 1.55
N SER A 97 5.96 -12.81 0.41
CA SER A 97 7.40 -12.48 0.32
C SER A 97 7.74 -11.08 0.82
N PHE A 98 6.79 -10.14 0.77
CA PHE A 98 6.97 -8.80 1.29
C PHE A 98 7.13 -8.82 2.82
N ARG A 99 7.98 -7.93 3.33
CA ARG A 99 8.10 -7.71 4.78
C ARG A 99 6.83 -7.01 5.29
N ARG A 100 5.97 -7.76 6.00
CA ARG A 100 4.64 -7.31 6.47
C ARG A 100 4.55 -7.10 7.99
N HIS A 101 5.69 -6.95 8.65
CA HIS A 101 5.83 -6.67 10.07
C HIS A 101 6.91 -5.61 10.28
N ARG A 102 6.76 -4.81 11.33
CA ARG A 102 7.77 -3.83 11.73
C ARG A 102 9.03 -4.53 12.23
N ILE A 103 10.16 -3.82 12.23
CA ILE A 103 11.43 -4.37 12.74
C ILE A 103 11.31 -4.90 14.18
N SER A 104 10.49 -4.26 15.01
CA SER A 104 10.22 -4.66 16.40
C SER A 104 9.15 -5.76 16.55
N GLU A 105 8.46 -6.14 15.47
CA GLU A 105 7.38 -7.14 15.52
C GLU A 105 7.93 -8.53 15.14
N ARG A 106 7.47 -9.58 15.83
CA ARG A 106 7.81 -10.97 15.47
C ARG A 106 7.12 -11.34 14.16
N LEU A 107 7.70 -12.25 13.38
CA LEU A 107 7.10 -12.77 12.14
C LEU A 107 5.70 -13.36 12.36
N ALA A 108 5.42 -13.93 13.53
CA ALA A 108 4.09 -14.43 13.91
C ALA A 108 3.02 -13.31 13.99
N ALA A 109 3.43 -12.05 14.18
CA ALA A 109 2.56 -10.87 14.13
C ALA A 109 2.45 -10.28 12.71
N SER A 110 3.06 -10.92 11.71
CA SER A 110 3.03 -10.48 10.33
C SER A 110 1.61 -10.55 9.77
N ARG A 111 1.14 -9.43 9.24
CA ARG A 111 -0.24 -9.29 8.73
C ARG A 111 -0.44 -10.17 7.51
N SER A 112 -1.57 -10.86 7.43
CA SER A 112 -2.03 -11.42 6.16
C SER A 112 -2.10 -10.30 5.12
N ALA A 113 -1.61 -10.57 3.91
CA ALA A 113 -1.63 -9.59 2.84
C ALA A 113 -1.86 -10.31 1.50
N VAL A 114 -2.53 -9.62 0.59
CA VAL A 114 -2.92 -10.14 -0.72
C VAL A 114 -2.78 -9.04 -1.76
N GLY A 115 -2.67 -9.43 -3.03
CA GLY A 115 -2.91 -8.49 -4.11
C GLY A 115 -4.41 -8.26 -4.29
N VAL A 116 -4.75 -7.06 -4.74
CA VAL A 116 -6.13 -6.65 -5.00
C VAL A 116 -6.18 -5.92 -6.32
N GLU A 117 -7.22 -6.20 -7.10
CA GLU A 117 -7.69 -5.36 -8.19
C GLU A 117 -8.98 -4.67 -7.76
N ILE A 118 -9.07 -3.38 -8.07
CA ILE A 118 -10.22 -2.53 -7.78
C ILE A 118 -10.71 -1.98 -9.11
N VAL A 119 -12.00 -2.14 -9.39
CA VAL A 119 -12.65 -1.54 -10.55
C VAL A 119 -13.62 -0.48 -10.06
N PHE A 120 -13.64 0.68 -10.69
CA PHE A 120 -14.57 1.78 -10.47
C PHE A 120 -15.46 1.95 -11.69
N SER A 121 -16.69 2.46 -11.49
CA SER A 121 -17.60 2.77 -12.60
C SER A 121 -17.11 3.95 -13.44
N GLU A 122 -16.40 4.89 -12.82
CA GLU A 122 -15.82 6.07 -13.46
C GLU A 122 -14.32 6.17 -13.11
N PRO A 123 -13.49 6.77 -13.98
CA PRO A 123 -12.07 6.91 -13.70
C PRO A 123 -11.79 7.69 -12.40
N VAL A 124 -11.01 7.09 -11.50
CA VAL A 124 -10.54 7.72 -10.26
C VAL A 124 -9.11 8.18 -10.46
N ALA A 125 -8.81 9.44 -10.10
CA ALA A 125 -7.46 9.94 -10.05
C ALA A 125 -6.78 9.48 -8.75
N GLY A 126 -5.67 8.75 -8.88
CA GLY A 126 -4.86 8.34 -7.72
C GLY A 126 -4.05 9.48 -7.09
N PRO A 127 -3.09 9.15 -6.20
CA PRO A 127 -2.61 7.80 -5.89
C PRO A 127 -3.55 7.04 -4.95
N LEU A 128 -3.63 5.72 -5.14
CA LEU A 128 -4.32 4.83 -4.20
C LEU A 128 -3.31 4.11 -3.30
N ALA A 129 -3.39 4.41 -2.00
CA ALA A 129 -2.62 3.76 -0.95
C ALA A 129 -3.56 3.33 0.18
N LEU A 130 -3.87 2.03 0.24
CA LEU A 130 -4.94 1.47 1.09
C LEU A 130 -4.39 0.41 2.03
N GLY A 131 -5.02 0.26 3.19
CA GLY A 131 -4.73 -0.83 4.12
C GLY A 131 -3.66 -0.51 5.16
N GLY A 132 -3.39 -1.52 5.99
CA GLY A 132 -2.39 -1.48 7.04
C GLY A 132 -0.98 -1.35 6.49
N LEU A 133 -0.14 -0.55 7.16
CA LEU A 133 1.23 -0.26 6.75
C LEU A 133 1.37 0.43 5.38
N SER A 134 0.29 1.02 4.85
CA SER A 134 0.36 1.81 3.60
C SER A 134 1.33 2.99 3.68
N HIS A 135 1.41 3.63 4.84
CA HIS A 135 2.41 4.64 5.17
C HIS A 135 3.86 4.12 5.25
N PHE A 136 4.06 2.79 5.20
CA PHE A 136 5.37 2.14 5.12
C PHE A 136 5.61 1.45 3.77
N GLY A 137 4.78 1.74 2.76
CA GLY A 137 4.97 1.25 1.38
C GLY A 137 4.28 -0.07 1.03
N LEU A 138 3.42 -0.61 1.89
CA LEU A 138 2.45 -1.65 1.48
C LEU A 138 1.20 -1.01 0.86
N GLY A 139 0.31 -1.83 0.28
CA GLY A 139 -0.99 -1.37 -0.18
C GLY A 139 -0.97 -0.23 -1.21
N LEU A 140 0.13 -0.07 -1.94
CA LEU A 140 0.24 0.81 -3.11
C LEU A 140 -0.41 0.16 -4.32
N PHE A 141 -1.20 0.92 -5.07
CA PHE A 141 -1.82 0.51 -6.31
C PHE A 141 -1.33 1.33 -7.50
N VAL A 142 -1.32 0.72 -8.67
CA VAL A 142 -1.02 1.34 -9.96
C VAL A 142 -2.28 1.36 -10.83
N PRO A 143 -2.51 2.42 -11.61
CA PRO A 143 -3.59 2.45 -12.59
C PRO A 143 -3.27 1.49 -13.74
N GLU A 144 -4.27 0.76 -14.22
CA GLU A 144 -4.19 0.03 -15.49
C GLU A 144 -4.77 0.89 -16.64
N PRO A 145 -4.29 0.71 -17.88
CA PRO A 145 -4.81 1.41 -19.07
C PRO A 145 -6.27 1.09 -19.41
#